data_AF-A0A2P7TPY1-F1
#
_entry.id   AF-A0A2P7TPY1-F1
#
_cell.length_a   1.000
_cell.length_b   1.000
_cell.length_c   1.000
_cell.angle_alpha   90.00
_cell.angle_beta   90.00
_cell.angle_gamma   90.00
#
_symmetry.space_group_name_H-M   'P 1'
#
loop_
_entity.id
_entity.type
_entity.pdbx_description
1 polymer ?
#
loop_
_entity_poly.entity_id
_entity_poly.type
_entity_poly.pdbx_seq_one_letter_code
_entity_poly.pdbx_strand_id
1 'polypeptide(L)'
;QHIQAFEAAHDDYHAILLKALADRLAEAFAERLHQRVRTEFWGYAATENLDNNALIAENYRGIRPAPGYPACPDHTEKQTLWQLLNVPENAGITLTESYAMYPAASVSGWYFAHPQSTYFGVGQITPEQVADLAHRKGMSLPEMTRWLQPNLG
;
A
#
# COMPACT_ATOMS: atom_id res chain seq x y z
N GLN A 1 -3.99 -22.33 4.09
CA GLN A 1 -4.73 -23.52 4.56
C GLN A 1 -6.09 -23.66 3.89
N HIS A 2 -7.07 -22.76 4.10
CA HIS A 2 -8.41 -22.93 3.52
C HIS A 2 -8.45 -22.96 1.98
N ILE A 3 -7.72 -22.08 1.31
CA ILE A 3 -7.60 -22.07 -0.17
C ILE A 3 -7.06 -23.41 -0.67
N GLN A 4 -5.96 -23.90 -0.09
CA GLN A 4 -5.35 -25.19 -0.46
C GLN A 4 -6.31 -26.36 -0.26
N ALA A 5 -7.16 -26.31 0.78
CA ALA A 5 -8.16 -27.34 1.01
C ALA A 5 -9.24 -27.36 -0.08
N PHE A 6 -9.70 -26.19 -0.53
CA PHE A 6 -10.63 -26.09 -1.66
C PHE A 6 -9.99 -26.55 -2.98
N GLU A 7 -8.76 -26.12 -3.25
CA GLU A 7 -8.01 -26.53 -4.46
C GLU A 7 -7.76 -28.04 -4.48
N ALA A 8 -7.40 -28.66 -3.35
CA ALA A 8 -7.23 -30.11 -3.23
C ALA A 8 -8.54 -30.89 -3.40
N ALA A 9 -9.69 -30.27 -3.12
CA ALA A 9 -11.01 -30.84 -3.34
C ALA A 9 -11.57 -30.53 -4.75
N HIS A 10 -10.78 -29.90 -5.64
CA HIS A 10 -11.21 -29.40 -6.95
C HIS A 10 -12.40 -28.44 -6.88
N ASP A 11 -12.52 -27.69 -5.78
CA ASP A 11 -13.55 -26.67 -5.56
C ASP A 11 -13.00 -25.27 -5.90
N ASP A 12 -12.77 -25.05 -7.20
CA ASP A 12 -12.20 -23.80 -7.69
C ASP A 12 -13.10 -22.59 -7.39
N TYR A 13 -14.42 -22.78 -7.35
CA TYR A 13 -15.38 -21.73 -7.04
C TYR A 13 -15.15 -21.17 -5.64
N HIS A 14 -15.10 -22.01 -4.60
CA HIS A 14 -14.88 -21.53 -3.24
C HIS A 14 -13.45 -21.04 -3.02
N ALA A 15 -12.45 -21.62 -3.71
CA ALA A 15 -11.09 -21.10 -3.68
C ALA A 15 -11.02 -19.66 -4.21
N ILE A 16 -11.65 -19.38 -5.35
CA ILE A 16 -11.72 -18.04 -5.95
C ILE A 16 -12.55 -17.09 -5.08
N LEU A 17 -13.72 -17.53 -4.60
CA LEU A 17 -14.59 -16.73 -3.76
C LEU A 17 -13.89 -16.31 -2.47
N LEU A 18 -13.16 -17.22 -1.81
CA LEU A 18 -12.42 -16.91 -0.60
C LEU A 18 -11.29 -15.90 -0.87
N LYS A 19 -10.55 -16.06 -1.97
CA LYS A 19 -9.51 -15.08 -2.38
C LYS A 19 -10.12 -13.70 -2.60
N ALA A 20 -11.26 -13.62 -3.30
CA ALA A 20 -11.96 -12.37 -3.55
C ALA A 20 -12.47 -11.72 -2.26
N LEU A 21 -13.06 -12.49 -1.35
CA LEU A 21 -13.53 -11.99 -0.05
C LEU A 21 -12.37 -11.49 0.82
N ALA A 22 -11.26 -12.22 0.87
CA ALA A 22 -10.08 -11.81 1.62
C ALA A 22 -9.55 -10.45 1.13
N ASP A 23 -9.48 -10.27 -0.20
CA ASP A 23 -9.08 -9.01 -0.82
C ASP A 23 -10.03 -7.85 -0.47
N ARG A 24 -11.36 -8.07 -0.54
CA ARG A 24 -12.35 -7.07 -0.12
C ARG A 24 -12.24 -6.70 1.35
N LEU A 25 -11.92 -7.66 2.22
CA LEU A 25 -11.73 -7.42 3.65
C LEU A 25 -10.44 -6.63 3.93
N ALA A 26 -9.36 -6.90 3.20
CA ALA A 26 -8.11 -6.15 3.32
C ALA A 26 -8.32 -4.67 2.96
N GLU A 27 -9.00 -4.38 1.85
CA GLU A 27 -9.33 -3.02 1.44
C GLU A 27 -10.32 -2.33 2.39
N ALA A 28 -11.35 -3.06 2.85
CA ALA A 28 -12.29 -2.53 3.84
C ALA A 28 -11.60 -2.18 5.16
N PHE A 29 -10.61 -2.97 5.58
CA PHE A 29 -9.82 -2.65 6.76
C PHE A 29 -8.93 -1.43 6.52
N ALA A 30 -8.29 -1.29 5.36
CA ALA A 30 -7.52 -0.09 5.02
C ALA A 30 -8.39 1.17 5.11
N GLU A 31 -9.61 1.14 4.56
CA GLU A 31 -10.56 2.26 4.63
C GLU A 31 -10.99 2.57 6.07
N ARG A 32 -11.38 1.53 6.83
CA ARG A 32 -11.82 1.70 8.22
C ARG A 32 -10.69 2.18 9.12
N LEU A 33 -9.48 1.67 8.95
CA LEU A 33 -8.31 2.11 9.71
C LEU A 33 -7.97 3.56 9.37
N HIS A 34 -7.99 3.94 8.09
CA HIS A 34 -7.76 5.32 7.69
C HIS A 34 -8.79 6.25 8.32
N GLN A 35 -10.09 5.90 8.27
CA GLN A 35 -11.14 6.66 8.95
C GLN A 35 -10.82 6.86 10.44
N ARG A 36 -10.48 5.78 11.16
CA ARG A 36 -10.10 5.87 12.58
C ARG A 36 -8.84 6.70 12.80
N VAL A 37 -7.87 6.69 11.89
CA VAL A 37 -6.71 7.59 11.97
C VAL A 37 -7.17 9.04 11.89
N ARG A 38 -8.07 9.40 10.97
CA ARG A 38 -8.56 10.78 10.84
C ARG A 38 -9.38 11.23 12.04
N THR A 39 -10.21 10.34 12.59
CA THR A 39 -11.18 10.70 13.64
C THR A 39 -10.71 10.44 15.07
N GLU A 40 -9.83 9.45 15.28
CA GLU A 40 -9.43 8.96 16.61
C GLU A 40 -7.91 9.10 16.85
N PHE A 41 -7.07 8.44 16.04
CA PHE A 41 -5.63 8.31 16.36
C PHE A 41 -4.81 9.57 16.05
N TRP A 42 -5.06 10.20 14.90
CA TRP A 42 -4.50 11.51 14.55
C TRP A 42 -5.50 12.62 14.88
N GLY A 43 -6.80 12.38 14.67
CA GLY A 43 -7.87 13.22 15.22
C GLY A 43 -8.04 14.58 14.55
N TYR A 44 -7.47 14.81 13.37
CA TYR A 44 -7.61 16.08 12.65
C TYR A 44 -9.00 16.30 12.02
N ALA A 45 -9.87 15.28 12.07
CA ALA A 45 -11.26 15.34 11.60
C ALA A 45 -12.21 14.63 12.58
N ALA A 46 -12.09 14.90 13.89
CA ALA A 46 -12.86 14.19 14.93
C ALA A 46 -14.39 14.22 14.77
N THR A 47 -14.95 15.19 14.05
CA THR A 47 -16.39 15.32 13.77
C THR A 47 -16.79 14.78 12.38
N GLU A 48 -15.89 14.11 11.67
CA GLU A 48 -16.19 13.49 10.37
C GLU A 48 -17.29 12.42 10.54
N ASN A 49 -18.33 12.51 9.70
CA ASN A 49 -19.43 11.56 9.67
C ASN A 49 -19.80 11.27 8.20
N LEU A 50 -18.95 10.50 7.54
CA LEU A 50 -19.12 10.11 6.13
C LEU A 50 -19.75 8.73 6.03
N ASP A 51 -20.65 8.57 5.06
CA ASP A 51 -21.15 7.26 4.67
C ASP A 51 -20.13 6.52 3.78
N ASN A 52 -20.41 5.25 3.47
CA ASN A 52 -19.51 4.43 2.68
C ASN A 52 -19.30 4.97 1.25
N ASN A 53 -20.31 5.59 0.65
CA ASN A 53 -20.18 6.15 -0.71
C ASN A 53 -19.26 7.36 -0.71
N ALA A 54 -19.35 8.21 0.29
CA ALA A 54 -18.46 9.35 0.48
C ALA A 54 -17.01 8.91 0.80
N LEU A 55 -16.82 7.80 1.52
CA LEU A 55 -15.50 7.20 1.73
C LEU A 55 -14.90 6.68 0.42
N ILE A 56 -15.67 5.94 -0.38
CA ILE A 56 -15.24 5.45 -1.72
C ILE A 56 -14.91 6.61 -2.66
N ALA A 57 -15.68 7.70 -2.59
CA ALA A 57 -15.43 8.93 -3.34
C ALA A 57 -14.27 9.77 -2.79
N GLU A 58 -13.60 9.30 -1.72
CA GLU A 58 -12.50 9.99 -1.05
C GLU A 58 -12.84 11.40 -0.56
N ASN A 59 -14.10 11.65 -0.17
CA ASN A 59 -14.60 12.95 0.31
C ASN A 59 -14.16 13.30 1.74
N TYR A 60 -12.95 12.88 2.12
CA TYR A 60 -12.31 13.19 3.40
C TYR A 60 -11.06 14.03 3.16
N ARG A 61 -10.56 14.64 4.24
CA ARG A 61 -9.26 15.34 4.21
C ARG A 61 -8.11 14.33 4.32
N GLY A 62 -7.07 14.53 3.52
CA GLY A 62 -5.83 13.73 3.57
C GLY A 62 -5.82 12.56 2.59
N ILE A 63 -4.67 11.90 2.44
CA ILE A 63 -4.45 10.77 1.53
C ILE A 63 -3.69 9.63 2.21
N ARG A 64 -3.79 8.42 1.63
CA ARG A 64 -3.13 7.21 2.13
C ARG A 64 -2.29 6.46 1.07
N PRO A 65 -1.27 7.11 0.46
CA PRO A 65 -0.53 6.55 -0.67
C PRO A 65 0.24 5.29 -0.30
N ALA A 66 0.19 4.28 -1.17
CA ALA A 66 0.83 3.00 -1.00
C ALA A 66 2.03 2.85 -1.96
N PRO A 67 3.23 2.43 -1.51
CA PRO A 67 4.38 2.21 -2.39
C PRO A 67 4.06 1.25 -3.55
N GLY A 68 4.44 1.64 -4.76
CA GLY A 68 4.12 0.96 -6.01
C GLY A 68 2.99 1.61 -6.82
N TYR A 69 2.19 2.49 -6.20
CA TYR A 69 1.22 3.30 -6.93
C TYR A 69 1.89 4.49 -7.64
N PRO A 70 1.24 5.09 -8.65
CA PRO A 70 1.84 6.19 -9.44
C PRO A 70 2.36 7.38 -8.63
N ALA A 71 1.79 7.65 -7.45
CA ALA A 71 2.23 8.73 -6.56
C ALA A 71 3.52 8.41 -5.77
N CYS A 72 3.88 7.14 -5.64
CA CYS A 72 5.09 6.67 -4.99
C CYS A 72 5.51 5.31 -5.59
N PRO A 73 6.04 5.29 -6.83
CA PRO A 73 6.21 4.06 -7.60
C PRO A 73 7.31 3.13 -7.08
N ASP A 74 8.20 3.62 -6.22
CA ASP A 74 9.27 2.81 -5.65
C ASP A 74 8.73 1.77 -4.66
N HIS A 75 8.69 0.51 -5.08
CA HIS A 75 8.21 -0.60 -4.26
C HIS A 75 9.07 -0.85 -3.01
N THR A 76 10.36 -0.48 -3.05
CA THR A 76 11.30 -0.77 -1.95
C THR A 76 11.00 0.04 -0.69
N GLU A 77 10.22 1.12 -0.78
CA GLU A 77 9.74 1.89 0.38
C GLU A 77 8.85 1.08 1.34
N LYS A 78 8.34 -0.10 0.91
CA LYS A 78 7.70 -1.03 1.85
C LYS A 78 8.66 -1.51 2.93
N GLN A 79 9.97 -1.60 2.64
CA GLN A 79 10.96 -1.96 3.65
C GLN A 79 10.92 -0.99 4.84
N THR A 80 10.82 0.31 4.55
CA THR A 80 10.72 1.37 5.56
C THR A 80 9.49 1.16 6.44
N LEU A 81 8.32 0.89 5.84
CA LEU A 81 7.09 0.58 6.57
C LEU A 81 7.24 -0.68 7.44
N TRP A 82 7.85 -1.73 6.90
CA TRP A 82 8.08 -2.99 7.61
C TRP A 82 8.94 -2.81 8.85
N GLN A 83 10.01 -2.03 8.74
CA GLN A 83 10.91 -1.70 9.86
C GLN A 83 10.22 -0.81 10.89
N LEU A 84 9.52 0.24 10.44
CA LEU A 84 8.87 1.21 11.33
C LEU A 84 7.79 0.57 12.21
N LEU A 85 7.01 -0.34 11.62
CA LEU A 85 5.84 -0.93 12.28
C LEU A 85 6.08 -2.33 12.84
N ASN A 86 7.28 -2.90 12.66
CA ASN A 86 7.62 -4.27 13.03
C ASN A 86 6.55 -5.27 12.53
N VAL A 87 6.24 -5.18 11.23
CA VAL A 87 5.06 -5.81 10.62
C VAL A 87 5.02 -7.34 10.76
N PRO A 88 6.14 -8.09 10.58
CA PRO A 88 6.10 -9.54 10.73
C PRO A 88 5.62 -9.98 12.12
N GLU A 89 6.03 -9.30 13.17
CA GLU A 89 5.70 -9.61 14.56
C GLU A 89 4.29 -9.12 14.92
N ASN A 90 3.91 -7.93 14.48
CA ASN A 90 2.65 -7.31 14.87
C ASN A 90 1.45 -7.75 14.02
N ALA A 91 1.68 -8.16 12.78
CA ALA A 91 0.62 -8.52 11.83
C ALA A 91 0.86 -9.86 11.10
N GLY A 92 2.03 -10.48 11.22
CA GLY A 92 2.33 -11.74 10.52
C GLY A 92 2.50 -11.61 9.00
N ILE A 93 2.58 -10.39 8.47
CA ILE A 93 2.69 -10.11 7.04
C ILE A 93 4.16 -9.96 6.66
N THR A 94 4.59 -10.62 5.59
CA THR A 94 5.98 -10.61 5.10
C THR A 94 6.08 -9.97 3.72
N LEU A 95 7.31 -9.62 3.33
CA LEU A 95 7.66 -9.16 2.00
C LEU A 95 8.41 -10.27 1.26
N THR A 96 8.07 -10.48 -0.01
CA THR A 96 8.87 -11.28 -0.94
C THR A 96 10.11 -10.50 -1.39
N GLU A 97 11.01 -11.16 -2.12
CA GLU A 97 12.18 -10.54 -2.74
C GLU A 97 11.82 -9.44 -3.75
N SER A 98 10.59 -9.48 -4.28
CA SER A 98 10.02 -8.47 -5.17
C SER A 98 9.22 -7.37 -4.46
N TYR A 99 9.25 -7.32 -3.11
CA TYR A 99 8.42 -6.43 -2.29
C TYR A 99 6.90 -6.61 -2.51
N ALA A 100 6.46 -7.80 -2.90
CA ALA A 100 5.06 -8.17 -2.80
C ALA A 100 4.75 -8.57 -1.35
N MET A 101 3.53 -8.30 -0.88
CA MET A 101 3.11 -8.66 0.47
C MET A 101 2.55 -10.08 0.50
N TYR A 102 2.85 -10.82 1.56
CA TYR A 102 2.22 -12.11 1.85
C TYR A 102 1.63 -12.11 3.27
N PRO A 103 0.34 -12.43 3.46
CA PRO A 103 -0.64 -12.86 2.45
C PRO A 103 -0.94 -11.82 1.36
N ALA A 104 -1.37 -12.27 0.17
CA ALA A 104 -1.61 -11.37 -0.97
C ALA A 104 -2.74 -10.36 -0.71
N ALA A 105 -3.76 -10.75 0.07
CA ALA A 105 -4.80 -9.85 0.55
C ALA A 105 -4.27 -8.99 1.72
N SER A 106 -3.39 -8.05 1.40
CA SER A 106 -2.78 -7.12 2.34
C SER A 106 -2.71 -5.73 1.72
N VAL A 107 -2.81 -4.69 2.56
CA VAL A 107 -2.66 -3.29 2.15
C VAL A 107 -1.67 -2.61 3.11
N SER A 108 -0.75 -1.82 2.56
CA SER A 108 0.22 -1.04 3.33
C SER A 108 0.42 0.31 2.66
N GLY A 109 0.60 1.38 3.44
CA GLY A 109 0.85 2.70 2.90
C GLY A 109 1.15 3.72 3.99
N TRP A 110 1.23 4.97 3.56
CA TRP A 110 1.47 6.13 4.41
C TRP A 110 0.16 6.84 4.75
N TYR A 111 0.19 7.77 5.70
CA TYR A 111 -0.90 8.72 5.93
C TYR A 111 -0.38 10.16 5.83
N PHE A 112 -1.07 11.00 5.05
CA PHE A 112 -0.81 12.43 4.97
C PHE A 112 -2.07 13.22 5.34
N ALA A 113 -1.95 14.14 6.30
CA ALA A 113 -3.09 14.91 6.84
C ALA A 113 -3.22 16.33 6.24
N HIS A 114 -2.33 16.73 5.34
CA HIS A 114 -2.36 18.08 4.77
C HIS A 114 -3.64 18.29 3.93
N PRO A 115 -4.41 19.37 4.10
CA PRO A 115 -5.69 19.53 3.41
C PRO A 115 -5.58 19.66 1.89
N GLN A 116 -4.40 19.99 1.39
CA GLN A 116 -4.11 20.09 -0.05
C GLN A 116 -3.33 18.89 -0.58
N SER A 117 -3.09 17.84 0.22
CA SER A 117 -2.46 16.62 -0.31
C SER A 117 -3.42 15.93 -1.29
N THR A 118 -2.92 15.56 -2.46
CA THR A 118 -3.68 14.83 -3.48
C THR A 118 -2.82 13.72 -4.07
N TYR A 119 -3.45 12.72 -4.67
CA TYR A 119 -2.75 11.76 -5.51
C TYR A 119 -2.37 12.41 -6.84
N PHE A 120 -1.11 12.29 -7.23
CA PHE A 120 -0.61 12.66 -8.54
C PHE A 120 0.33 11.57 -9.03
N GLY A 121 0.43 11.37 -10.34
CA GLY A 121 1.44 10.47 -10.91
C GLY A 121 2.79 11.18 -10.95
N VAL A 122 3.86 10.52 -10.47
CA VAL A 122 5.24 11.04 -10.60
C VAL A 122 5.63 11.22 -12.08
N GLY A 123 5.11 10.36 -12.96
CA GLY A 123 5.42 10.39 -14.39
C GLY A 123 6.82 9.84 -14.69
N GLN A 124 7.43 10.36 -15.75
CA GLN A 124 8.79 10.03 -16.15
C GLN A 124 9.80 10.83 -15.32
N ILE A 125 10.86 10.17 -14.87
CA ILE A 125 11.97 10.74 -14.10
C ILE A 125 13.27 10.59 -14.89
N THR A 126 14.20 11.51 -14.66
CA THR A 126 15.48 11.53 -15.39
C THR A 126 16.50 10.59 -14.75
N PRO A 127 17.53 10.15 -15.49
CA PRO A 127 18.63 9.38 -14.93
C PRO A 127 19.32 10.07 -13.75
N GLU A 128 19.42 11.41 -13.75
CA GLU A 128 19.99 12.19 -12.65
C GLU A 128 19.14 12.07 -11.37
N GLN A 129 17.81 12.08 -11.51
CA GLN A 129 16.89 11.89 -10.37
C GLN A 129 17.02 10.48 -9.78
N VAL A 130 17.18 9.46 -10.64
CA VAL A 130 17.41 8.07 -10.20
C VAL A 130 18.75 7.95 -9.46
N ALA A 131 19.81 8.57 -9.97
CA ALA A 131 21.13 8.56 -9.33
C ALA A 131 21.13 9.26 -7.96
N ASP A 132 20.46 10.41 -7.85
CA ASP A 132 20.30 11.10 -6.57
C ASP A 132 19.50 10.26 -5.56
N LEU A 133 18.41 9.62 -5.99
CA LEU A 133 17.64 8.73 -5.11
C LEU A 133 18.45 7.51 -4.68
N ALA A 134 19.21 6.89 -5.59
CA ALA A 134 20.08 5.77 -5.27
C ALA A 134 21.08 6.15 -4.17
N HIS A 135 21.71 7.32 -4.29
CA HIS A 135 22.61 7.86 -3.26
C HIS A 135 21.89 8.06 -1.92
N ARG A 136 20.72 8.71 -1.90
CA ARG A 136 19.93 8.93 -0.66
C ARG A 136 19.54 7.63 0.03
N LYS A 137 19.29 6.57 -0.74
CA LYS A 137 18.89 5.25 -0.23
C LYS A 137 20.08 4.33 0.07
N GLY A 138 21.31 4.75 -0.26
CA GLY A 138 22.48 3.88 -0.17
C GLY A 138 22.41 2.65 -1.08
N MET A 139 21.64 2.72 -2.17
CA MET A 139 21.48 1.64 -3.15
C MET A 139 22.40 1.87 -4.35
N SER A 140 22.76 0.80 -5.05
CA SER A 140 23.50 0.93 -6.31
C SER A 140 22.61 1.54 -7.39
N LEU A 141 23.18 2.35 -8.29
CA LEU A 141 22.44 2.90 -9.43
C LEU A 141 21.75 1.81 -10.28
N PRO A 142 22.41 0.70 -10.66
CA PRO A 142 21.75 -0.37 -11.43
C PRO A 142 20.53 -0.96 -10.71
N GLU A 143 20.60 -1.11 -9.39
CA GLU A 143 19.48 -1.61 -8.59
C GLU A 143 18.31 -0.62 -8.54
N MET A 144 18.59 0.67 -8.29
CA MET A 144 17.55 1.70 -8.27
C MET A 144 16.89 1.86 -9.65
N THR A 145 17.68 1.86 -10.72
CA THR A 145 17.20 1.86 -12.10
C THR A 145 16.29 0.67 -12.38
N ARG A 146 16.59 -0.53 -11.88
CA ARG A 146 15.72 -1.70 -12.03
C ARG A 146 14.35 -1.49 -11.40
N TRP A 147 14.30 -0.92 -10.20
CA TRP A 147 13.03 -0.69 -9.49
C TRP A 147 12.18 0.40 -10.12
N LEU A 148 12.82 1.44 -10.68
CA LEU A 148 12.15 2.59 -11.29
C LEU A 148 12.10 2.54 -12.81
N GLN A 149 12.41 1.39 -13.41
CA GLN A 149 12.38 1.21 -14.87
C GLN A 149 11.07 1.69 -15.52
N PRO A 150 9.86 1.44 -14.95
CA PRO A 150 8.61 1.91 -15.55
C PRO A 150 8.46 3.45 -15.59
N ASN A 151 9.25 4.15 -14.79
CA ASN A 151 9.24 5.60 -14.64
C ASN A 151 10.44 6.27 -15.30
N LEU A 152 11.35 5.53 -15.95
CA LEU A 152 12.52 6.12 -16.60
C LEU A 152 12.15 6.65 -17.99
N GLY A 153 12.36 7.95 -18.18
CA GLY A 153 12.14 8.68 -19.44
C GLY A 153 13.32 8.64 -20.41
#